data_AF-A0A257JMH7-F1
#
_entry.id   AF-A0A257JMH7-F1
#
_cell.length_a   1.000
_cell.length_b   1.000
_cell.length_c   1.000
_cell.angle_alpha   90.00
_cell.angle_beta   90.00
_cell.angle_gamma   90.00
#
_symmetry.space_group_name_H-M   'P 1'
#
loop_
_entity.id
_entity.type
_entity.pdbx_description
1 polymer ?
#
loop_
_entity_poly.entity_id
_entity_poly.type
_entity_poly.pdbx_seq_one_letter_code
_entity_poly.pdbx_strand_id
1 'polypeptide(L)'
;MPKPSDREKTQWHFQRYAAHLPAAGEVVIFNRSWYNRGGVEPVMGFCSPEEHADFLRDVVPFETMLSESGTHIIKLWLDISREEQARRLEERRTDPLARLKISPLDAVAQEKWDDYTAARDEMLKATHTARTPWYCIRADSKKHARLAIISHILHQLACPKLEKQVPEASSELLFKFTAKAIKDGRLAD
;
A
#
# COMPACT_ATOMS: atom_id res chain seq x y z
N MET A 1 0.14 -2.76 -11.90
CA MET A 1 -0.82 -2.82 -13.03
C MET A 1 -0.75 -1.53 -13.85
N PRO A 2 -0.96 -1.59 -15.18
CA PRO A 2 -1.02 -0.40 -16.03
C PRO A 2 -2.26 0.46 -15.71
N LYS A 3 -2.28 1.69 -16.26
CA LYS A 3 -3.43 2.59 -16.22
C LYS A 3 -4.67 1.89 -16.81
N PRO A 4 -5.87 2.06 -16.24
CA PRO A 4 -7.09 1.48 -16.80
C PRO A 4 -7.33 1.96 -18.23
N SER A 5 -7.71 1.03 -19.10
CA SER A 5 -8.26 1.29 -20.43
C SER A 5 -9.59 2.05 -20.35
N ASP A 6 -10.04 2.62 -21.47
CA ASP A 6 -11.30 3.37 -21.49
C ASP A 6 -12.51 2.50 -21.13
N ARG A 7 -12.46 1.20 -21.43
CA ARG A 7 -13.47 0.24 -20.98
C ARG A 7 -13.39 -0.04 -19.47
N GLU A 8 -12.19 -0.18 -18.91
CA GLU A 8 -12.04 -0.43 -17.47
C GLU A 8 -12.47 0.77 -16.62
N LYS A 9 -12.38 2.00 -17.15
CA LYS A 9 -12.88 3.20 -16.47
C LYS A 9 -14.41 3.23 -16.34
N THR A 10 -15.13 2.53 -17.22
CA THR A 10 -16.60 2.45 -17.17
C THR A 10 -17.10 1.20 -16.44
N GLN A 11 -16.17 0.34 -15.98
CA GLN A 11 -16.49 -0.83 -15.18
C GLN A 11 -16.57 -0.48 -13.70
N TRP A 12 -17.10 -1.42 -12.92
CA TRP A 12 -16.93 -1.37 -11.48
C TRP A 12 -15.44 -1.39 -11.13
N HIS A 13 -15.00 -0.47 -10.28
CA HIS A 13 -13.58 -0.23 -9.99
C HIS A 13 -12.80 -1.49 -9.60
N PHE A 14 -13.41 -2.37 -8.80
CA PHE A 14 -12.77 -3.61 -8.33
C PHE A 14 -12.73 -4.72 -9.39
N GLN A 15 -13.52 -4.63 -10.47
CA GLN A 15 -13.69 -5.71 -11.46
C GLN A 15 -12.36 -6.15 -12.08
N ARG A 16 -11.50 -5.20 -12.47
CA ARG A 16 -10.20 -5.51 -13.07
C ARG A 16 -9.23 -6.16 -12.08
N TYR A 17 -9.37 -5.88 -10.79
CA TYR A 17 -8.53 -6.47 -9.74
C TYR A 17 -9.06 -7.85 -9.33
N ALA A 18 -10.38 -8.03 -9.31
CA ALA A 18 -11.04 -9.28 -8.99
C ALA A 18 -10.59 -10.42 -9.94
N ALA A 19 -10.32 -10.09 -11.21
CA ALA A 19 -9.79 -11.03 -12.20
C ALA A 19 -8.39 -11.60 -11.86
N HIS A 20 -7.68 -11.01 -10.90
CA HIS A 20 -6.34 -11.41 -10.46
C HIS A 20 -6.31 -11.93 -9.01
N LEU A 21 -7.48 -12.20 -8.40
CA LEU A 21 -7.53 -12.78 -7.07
C LEU A 21 -6.98 -14.21 -7.06
N PRO A 22 -6.32 -14.64 -5.96
CA PRO A 22 -5.75 -15.98 -5.87
C PRO A 22 -6.84 -17.06 -5.79
N ALA A 23 -6.58 -18.18 -6.44
CA ALA A 23 -7.22 -19.46 -6.15
C ALA A 23 -6.55 -20.16 -4.95
N ALA A 24 -7.11 -21.30 -4.53
CA ALA A 24 -6.54 -22.08 -3.43
C ALA A 24 -5.10 -22.52 -3.74
N GLY A 25 -4.18 -22.22 -2.81
CA GLY A 25 -2.75 -22.52 -2.95
C GLY A 25 -1.94 -21.47 -3.71
N GLU A 26 -2.57 -20.40 -4.22
CA GLU A 26 -1.87 -19.32 -4.90
C GLU A 26 -1.49 -18.19 -3.94
N VAL A 27 -0.34 -17.57 -4.20
CA VAL A 27 0.07 -16.32 -3.56
C VAL A 27 0.15 -15.24 -4.64
N VAL A 28 -0.70 -14.23 -4.53
CA VAL A 28 -0.73 -13.08 -5.45
C VAL A 28 -0.19 -11.84 -4.74
N ILE A 29 0.79 -11.19 -5.37
CA ILE A 29 1.36 -9.93 -4.89
C ILE A 29 0.86 -8.78 -5.77
N PHE A 30 0.06 -7.90 -5.17
CA PHE A 30 -0.37 -6.66 -5.81
C PHE A 30 0.71 -5.57 -5.68
N ASN A 31 1.52 -5.38 -6.73
CA ASN A 31 2.37 -4.20 -6.86
C ASN A 31 1.51 -2.99 -7.25
N ARG A 32 1.06 -2.26 -6.22
CA ARG A 32 -0.15 -1.44 -6.19
C ARG A 32 -1.43 -2.27 -6.36
N SER A 33 -2.56 -1.73 -5.93
CA SER A 33 -3.84 -2.44 -5.85
C SER A 33 -5.01 -1.50 -6.16
N TRP A 34 -6.23 -1.89 -5.77
CA TRP A 34 -7.43 -1.03 -5.80
C TRP A 34 -7.24 0.27 -5.01
N TYR A 35 -6.29 0.31 -4.06
CA TYR A 35 -5.91 1.49 -3.28
C TYR A 35 -5.24 2.61 -4.09
N ASN A 36 -5.03 2.47 -5.39
CA ASN A 36 -4.70 3.63 -6.24
C ASN A 36 -5.75 4.75 -6.08
N ARG A 37 -7.03 4.38 -5.98
CA ARG A 37 -8.15 5.28 -5.74
C ARG A 37 -8.20 5.82 -4.31
N GLY A 38 -7.49 5.19 -3.37
CA GLY A 38 -7.33 5.69 -1.99
C GLY A 38 -6.16 6.66 -1.80
N GLY A 39 -5.35 6.94 -2.83
CA GLY A 39 -4.14 7.75 -2.67
C GLY A 39 -3.81 8.59 -3.90
N VAL A 40 -3.25 7.96 -4.95
CA VAL A 40 -2.75 8.71 -6.12
C VAL A 40 -3.87 9.34 -6.94
N GLU A 41 -4.98 8.64 -7.16
CA GLU A 41 -6.04 9.17 -8.02
C GLU A 41 -6.69 10.46 -7.50
N PRO A 42 -7.09 10.59 -6.21
CA PRO A 42 -7.66 11.85 -5.72
C PRO A 42 -6.64 12.99 -5.73
N VAL A 43 -5.38 12.74 -5.35
CA VAL A 43 -4.32 13.76 -5.30
C VAL A 43 -3.96 14.30 -6.69
N MET A 44 -4.01 13.43 -7.71
CA MET A 44 -3.69 13.78 -9.09
C MET A 44 -4.91 14.13 -9.96
N GLY A 45 -6.12 14.09 -9.40
CA GLY A 45 -7.37 14.35 -10.14
C GLY A 45 -7.69 13.29 -11.19
N PHE A 46 -7.30 12.03 -10.97
CA PHE A 46 -7.63 10.90 -11.86
C PHE A 46 -8.95 10.22 -11.51
N CYS A 47 -9.56 10.57 -10.38
CA CYS A 47 -10.93 10.22 -10.02
C CYS A 47 -11.67 11.46 -9.50
N SER A 48 -12.99 11.45 -9.55
CA SER A 48 -13.80 12.49 -8.92
C SER A 48 -13.83 12.31 -7.38
N PRO A 49 -14.13 13.37 -6.61
CA PRO A 49 -14.32 13.25 -5.16
C PRO A 49 -15.39 12.21 -4.79
N GLU A 50 -16.45 12.09 -5.59
CA GLU A 50 -17.51 11.10 -5.42
C GLU A 50 -16.98 9.68 -5.62
N GLU A 51 -16.20 9.43 -6.68
CA GLU A 51 -15.58 8.12 -6.92
C GLU A 51 -14.61 7.72 -5.80
N HIS A 52 -13.89 8.68 -5.22
CA HIS A 52 -13.00 8.45 -4.08
C HIS A 52 -13.80 8.06 -2.83
N ALA A 53 -14.85 8.82 -2.51
CA ALA A 53 -15.73 8.54 -1.37
C ALA A 53 -16.43 7.18 -1.52
N ASP A 54 -16.91 6.86 -2.73
CA ASP A 54 -17.50 5.56 -3.05
C ASP A 54 -16.49 4.42 -2.83
N PHE A 55 -15.25 4.60 -3.28
CA PHE A 55 -14.19 3.63 -3.04
C PHE A 55 -13.92 3.38 -1.56
N LEU A 56 -13.80 4.44 -0.75
CA LEU A 56 -13.54 4.31 0.69
C LEU A 56 -14.69 3.60 1.42
N ARG A 57 -15.93 3.79 0.97
CA ARG A 57 -17.10 3.07 1.48
C ARG A 57 -17.09 1.60 1.08
N ASP A 58 -16.75 1.29 -0.16
CA ASP A 58 -16.97 -0.04 -0.74
C ASP A 58 -15.80 -1.01 -0.50
N VAL A 59 -14.58 -0.51 -0.26
CA VAL A 59 -13.37 -1.35 -0.10
C VAL A 59 -13.42 -2.26 1.12
N VAL A 60 -13.95 -1.80 2.25
CA VAL A 60 -14.03 -2.62 3.47
C VAL A 60 -15.03 -3.78 3.30
N PRO A 61 -16.26 -3.57 2.80
CA PRO A 61 -17.15 -4.66 2.41
C PRO A 61 -16.51 -5.65 1.42
N PHE A 62 -15.85 -5.15 0.37
CA PHE A 62 -15.20 -6.00 -0.62
C PHE A 62 -14.12 -6.90 0.01
N GLU A 63 -13.22 -6.33 0.82
CA GLU A 63 -12.19 -7.08 1.53
C GLU A 63 -12.77 -8.06 2.56
N THR A 64 -13.89 -7.69 3.19
CA THR A 64 -14.61 -8.55 4.14
C THR A 64 -15.15 -9.80 3.44
N MET A 65 -15.79 -9.64 2.27
CA MET A 65 -16.28 -10.75 1.47
C MET A 65 -15.16 -11.74 1.11
N LEU A 66 -13.99 -11.22 0.69
CA LEU A 66 -12.83 -12.05 0.37
C LEU A 66 -12.31 -12.81 1.59
N SER A 67 -12.18 -12.11 2.72
CA SER A 67 -11.72 -12.73 3.97
C SER A 67 -12.68 -13.80 4.48
N GLU A 68 -13.99 -13.58 4.39
CA GLU A 68 -15.02 -14.56 4.77
C GLU A 68 -15.05 -15.77 3.84
N SER A 69 -14.66 -15.59 2.58
CA SER A 69 -14.43 -16.68 1.63
C SER A 69 -13.11 -17.44 1.86
N GLY A 70 -12.34 -17.09 2.90
CA GLY A 70 -11.09 -17.76 3.25
C GLY A 70 -9.83 -17.16 2.61
N THR A 71 -9.91 -16.03 1.92
CA THR A 71 -8.73 -15.35 1.40
C THR A 71 -7.99 -14.61 2.52
N HIS A 72 -6.70 -14.92 2.70
CA HIS A 72 -5.83 -14.15 3.60
C HIS A 72 -5.33 -12.87 2.92
N ILE A 73 -5.64 -11.71 3.50
CA ILE A 73 -5.26 -10.40 2.97
C ILE A 73 -4.23 -9.77 3.90
N ILE A 74 -3.04 -9.48 3.36
CA ILE A 74 -1.97 -8.75 4.06
C ILE A 74 -1.79 -7.40 3.37
N LYS A 75 -2.09 -6.30 4.09
CA LYS A 75 -1.94 -4.93 3.58
C LYS A 75 -0.72 -4.26 4.19
N LEU A 76 0.20 -3.82 3.33
CA LEU A 76 1.48 -3.24 3.74
C LEU A 76 1.59 -1.81 3.20
N TRP A 77 1.75 -0.84 4.09
CA TRP A 77 2.06 0.55 3.76
C TRP A 77 3.56 0.80 3.97
N LEU A 78 4.28 1.03 2.88
CA LEU A 78 5.72 1.31 2.92
C LEU A 78 5.90 2.83 3.05
N ASP A 79 6.22 3.25 4.25
CA ASP A 79 6.32 4.66 4.63
C ASP A 79 7.78 5.12 4.50
N ILE A 80 8.02 6.18 3.75
CA ILE A 80 9.35 6.75 3.55
C ILE A 80 9.33 8.21 3.98
N SER A 81 10.41 8.70 4.57
CA SER A 81 10.54 10.13 4.91
C SER A 81 10.60 10.99 3.65
N ARG A 82 10.21 12.28 3.79
CA ARG A 82 10.24 13.25 2.70
C ARG A 82 11.64 13.40 2.12
N GLU A 83 12.63 13.47 3.00
CA GLU A 83 14.05 13.58 2.67
C GLU A 83 14.55 12.36 1.91
N GLU A 84 14.20 11.15 2.39
CA GLU A 84 14.60 9.91 1.71
C GLU A 84 13.90 9.77 0.35
N GLN A 85 12.64 10.19 0.23
CA GLN A 85 11.95 10.23 -1.05
C GLN A 85 12.68 11.18 -2.02
N ALA A 86 13.00 12.41 -1.59
CA ALA A 86 13.72 13.38 -2.40
C ALA A 86 15.08 12.84 -2.85
N ARG A 87 15.85 12.25 -1.92
CA ARG A 87 17.15 11.62 -2.20
C ARG A 87 17.03 10.52 -3.25
N ARG A 88 16.03 9.63 -3.12
CA ARG A 88 15.79 8.54 -4.09
C ARG A 88 15.36 9.05 -5.46
N LEU A 89 14.59 10.14 -5.52
CA LEU A 89 14.19 10.75 -6.80
C LEU A 89 15.40 11.33 -7.53
N GLU A 90 16.32 11.97 -6.80
CA GLU A 90 17.55 12.50 -7.38
C GLU A 90 18.51 11.39 -7.82
N GLU A 91 18.67 10.33 -7.03
CA GLU A 91 19.41 9.12 -7.45
C GLU A 91 18.86 8.53 -8.76
N ARG A 92 17.53 8.48 -8.92
CA ARG A 92 16.92 7.95 -10.16
C ARG A 92 17.22 8.80 -11.38
N ARG A 93 17.39 10.11 -11.22
CA ARG A 93 17.72 11.04 -12.32
C ARG A 93 19.17 10.86 -12.79
N THR A 94 20.05 10.56 -11.85
CA THR A 94 21.50 10.46 -12.08
C THR A 94 21.95 9.06 -12.46
N ASP A 95 21.24 8.01 -12.03
CA ASP A 95 21.56 6.61 -12.38
C ASP A 95 21.02 6.22 -13.77
N PRO A 96 21.90 5.89 -14.74
CA PRO A 96 21.50 5.48 -16.09
C PRO A 96 20.66 4.19 -16.10
N LEU A 97 20.80 3.31 -15.11
CA LEU A 97 20.02 2.07 -15.01
C LEU A 97 18.63 2.29 -14.40
N ALA A 98 18.42 3.40 -13.70
CA ALA A 98 17.15 3.76 -13.08
C ALA A 98 16.27 4.65 -13.98
N ARG A 99 16.79 5.13 -15.11
CA ARG A 99 16.15 6.13 -15.98
C ARG A 99 14.76 5.72 -16.49
N LEU A 100 14.54 4.43 -16.71
CA LEU A 100 13.24 3.87 -17.11
C LEU A 100 12.15 3.94 -16.01
N LYS A 101 12.53 4.26 -14.77
CA LYS A 101 11.62 4.35 -13.62
C LYS A 101 11.17 5.78 -13.32
N ILE A 102 11.61 6.77 -14.09
CA ILE A 102 11.22 8.16 -13.93
C ILE A 102 9.83 8.34 -14.54
N SER A 103 8.88 8.83 -13.75
CA SER A 103 7.55 9.21 -14.20
C SER A 103 7.34 10.73 -14.09
N PRO A 104 6.51 11.35 -14.95
CA PRO A 104 6.05 12.72 -14.72
C PRO A 104 5.42 12.93 -13.33
N LEU A 105 4.83 11.88 -12.76
CA LEU A 105 4.28 11.88 -11.39
C LEU A 105 5.36 12.14 -10.33
N ASP A 106 6.59 11.68 -10.57
CA ASP A 106 7.71 11.84 -9.62
C ASP A 106 8.12 13.31 -9.48
N ALA A 107 7.90 14.14 -10.50
CA ALA A 107 8.25 15.56 -10.49
C ALA A 107 7.35 16.38 -9.54
N VAL A 108 6.08 15.99 -9.43
CA VAL A 108 5.08 16.70 -8.62
C VAL A 108 4.84 16.05 -7.26
N ALA A 109 5.36 14.83 -7.04
CA ALA A 109 5.19 14.08 -5.79
C ALA A 109 5.72 14.83 -4.55
N GLN A 110 6.84 15.54 -4.70
CA GLN A 110 7.43 16.33 -3.61
C GLN A 110 6.67 17.63 -3.31
N GLU A 111 6.07 18.23 -4.33
CA GLU A 111 5.22 19.42 -4.18
C GLU A 111 3.89 19.06 -3.52
N LYS A 112 3.29 17.95 -3.93
CA LYS A 112 2.01 17.43 -3.41
C LYS A 112 2.17 16.54 -2.17
N TRP A 113 3.29 16.66 -1.45
CA TRP A 113 3.59 15.82 -0.29
C TRP A 113 2.44 15.84 0.72
N ASP A 114 1.98 17.03 1.10
CA ASP A 114 0.91 17.20 2.09
C ASP A 114 -0.43 16.63 1.60
N ASP A 115 -0.76 16.77 0.31
CA ASP A 115 -1.94 16.15 -0.30
C ASP A 115 -1.87 14.61 -0.20
N TYR A 116 -0.70 14.03 -0.48
CA TYR A 116 -0.47 12.59 -0.37
C TYR A 116 -0.54 12.10 1.08
N THR A 117 0.01 12.87 2.02
CA THR A 117 -0.04 12.59 3.46
C THR A 117 -1.50 12.59 3.93
N ALA A 118 -2.30 13.59 3.53
CA ALA A 118 -3.72 13.65 3.86
C ALA A 118 -4.51 12.47 3.30
N ALA A 119 -4.31 12.13 2.01
CA ALA A 119 -4.99 11.00 1.37
C ALA A 119 -4.60 9.65 2.01
N ARG A 120 -3.31 9.46 2.35
CA ARG A 120 -2.83 8.29 3.10
C ARG A 120 -3.57 8.18 4.43
N ASP A 121 -3.62 9.26 5.20
CA ASP A 121 -4.18 9.25 6.54
C ASP A 121 -5.67 8.95 6.54
N GLU A 122 -6.41 9.52 5.59
CA GLU A 122 -7.83 9.24 5.35
C GLU A 122 -8.03 7.77 4.99
N MET A 123 -7.28 7.26 4.00
CA MET A 123 -7.36 5.87 3.56
C MET A 123 -7.04 4.89 4.69
N LEU A 124 -5.95 5.10 5.44
CA LEU A 124 -5.56 4.21 6.54
C LEU A 124 -6.62 4.21 7.65
N LYS A 125 -7.19 5.37 8.00
CA LYS A 125 -8.27 5.48 8.98
C LYS A 125 -9.54 4.77 8.52
N ALA A 126 -9.96 4.98 7.28
CA ALA A 126 -11.21 4.45 6.75
C ALA A 126 -11.17 2.94 6.52
N THR A 127 -9.99 2.39 6.19
CA THR A 127 -9.87 1.02 5.66
C THR A 127 -9.08 0.07 6.56
N HIS A 128 -8.56 0.55 7.70
CA HIS A 128 -8.00 -0.33 8.73
C HIS A 128 -9.12 -1.01 9.52
N THR A 129 -9.15 -2.34 9.48
CA THR A 129 -10.10 -3.12 10.28
C THR A 129 -9.38 -4.22 11.07
N ALA A 130 -10.06 -4.80 12.06
CA ALA A 130 -9.53 -5.96 12.78
C ALA A 130 -9.35 -7.18 11.85
N ARG A 131 -10.23 -7.31 10.84
CA ARG A 131 -10.25 -8.41 9.88
C ARG A 131 -9.19 -8.25 8.78
N THR A 132 -9.06 -7.05 8.23
CA THR A 132 -8.06 -6.69 7.21
C THR A 132 -7.22 -5.50 7.70
N PRO A 133 -6.28 -5.76 8.62
CA PRO A 133 -5.46 -4.70 9.20
C PRO A 133 -4.43 -4.17 8.19
N TRP A 134 -4.14 -2.88 8.33
CA TRP A 134 -2.95 -2.26 7.74
C TRP A 134 -1.74 -2.45 8.65
N TYR A 135 -0.60 -2.82 8.05
CA TYR A 135 0.71 -2.77 8.68
C TYR A 135 1.56 -1.71 7.99
N CYS A 136 2.13 -0.80 8.78
CA CYS A 136 2.98 0.28 8.33
C CYS A 136 4.45 -0.13 8.54
N ILE A 137 5.30 0.16 7.55
CA ILE A 137 6.72 -0.21 7.54
C ILE A 137 7.55 1.04 7.28
N ARG A 138 8.49 1.36 8.18
CA ARG A 138 9.48 2.42 7.96
C ARG A 138 10.49 1.97 6.92
N ALA A 139 10.31 2.41 5.69
CA ALA A 139 10.95 1.89 4.50
C ALA A 139 12.17 2.72 4.03
N ASP A 140 12.72 3.59 4.89
CA ASP A 140 13.91 4.39 4.59
C ASP A 140 15.13 3.49 4.29
N SER A 141 15.30 2.42 5.08
CA SER A 141 16.28 1.38 4.76
C SER A 141 15.65 0.23 3.98
N LYS A 142 15.90 0.17 2.66
CA LYS A 142 15.35 -0.88 1.77
C LYS A 142 15.66 -2.30 2.26
N LYS A 143 16.86 -2.55 2.78
CA LYS A 143 17.27 -3.90 3.24
C LYS A 143 16.47 -4.34 4.46
N HIS A 144 16.38 -3.48 5.48
CA HIS A 144 15.63 -3.77 6.70
C HIS A 144 14.14 -3.92 6.41
N ALA A 145 13.56 -3.02 5.61
CA ALA A 145 12.15 -3.09 5.23
C ALA A 145 11.81 -4.41 4.51
N ARG A 146 12.67 -4.89 3.60
CA ARG A 146 12.48 -6.18 2.92
C ARG A 146 12.49 -7.35 3.89
N LEU A 147 13.46 -7.38 4.81
CA LEU A 147 13.54 -8.45 5.82
C LEU A 147 12.32 -8.44 6.74
N ALA A 148 11.88 -7.25 7.18
CA ALA A 148 10.70 -7.11 8.02
C ALA A 148 9.42 -7.58 7.30
N ILE A 149 9.25 -7.23 6.03
CA ILE A 149 8.11 -7.67 5.22
C ILE A 149 8.12 -9.19 5.04
N ILE A 150 9.27 -9.79 4.71
CA ILE A 150 9.38 -11.25 4.54
C ILE A 150 9.09 -11.96 5.87
N SER A 151 9.68 -11.49 6.97
CA SER A 151 9.42 -12.01 8.32
C SER A 151 7.92 -11.95 8.63
N HIS A 152 7.29 -10.79 8.44
CA HIS A 152 5.87 -10.61 8.71
C HIS A 152 4.97 -11.53 7.87
N ILE A 153 5.24 -11.67 6.56
CA ILE A 153 4.49 -12.60 5.70
C ILE A 153 4.63 -14.04 6.20
N LEU A 154 5.83 -14.45 6.60
CA LEU A 154 6.06 -15.80 7.13
C LEU A 154 5.30 -16.01 8.45
N HIS A 155 5.27 -15.03 9.35
CA HIS A 155 4.46 -15.13 10.57
C HIS A 155 2.96 -15.17 10.32
N GLN A 156 2.47 -14.60 9.21
CA GLN A 156 1.05 -14.62 8.88
C GLN A 156 0.61 -15.91 8.15
N LEU A 157 1.49 -16.51 7.33
CA LEU A 157 1.10 -17.58 6.39
C LEU A 157 1.84 -18.91 6.59
N ALA A 158 3.01 -18.90 7.23
CA ALA A 158 3.84 -20.10 7.32
C ALA A 158 3.27 -21.10 8.33
N CYS A 159 3.65 -22.37 8.17
CA CYS A 159 3.32 -23.38 9.18
C CYS A 159 4.07 -23.09 10.50
N PRO A 160 3.54 -23.52 11.66
CA PRO A 160 4.12 -23.21 12.97
C PRO A 160 5.59 -23.64 13.15
N LYS A 161 6.04 -24.65 12.37
CA LYS A 161 7.44 -25.11 12.39
C LYS A 161 8.38 -24.08 11.76
N LEU A 162 7.97 -23.46 10.66
CA LEU A 162 8.79 -22.46 9.96
C LEU A 162 8.72 -21.11 10.68
N GLU A 163 7.53 -20.73 11.14
CA GLU A 163 7.31 -19.50 11.91
C GLU A 163 8.30 -19.36 13.08
N LYS A 164 8.46 -20.41 13.90
CA LYS A 164 9.35 -20.40 15.08
C LYS A 164 10.84 -20.19 14.77
N GLN A 165 11.25 -20.37 13.51
CA GLN A 165 12.64 -20.21 13.07
C GLN A 165 12.91 -18.80 12.55
N VAL A 166 11.87 -18.01 12.31
CA VAL A 166 11.96 -16.67 11.75
C VAL A 166 11.88 -15.67 12.91
N PRO A 167 12.84 -14.73 13.04
CA PRO A 167 12.73 -13.68 14.03
C PRO A 167 11.62 -12.70 13.62
N GLU A 168 10.82 -12.27 14.59
CA GLU A 168 9.84 -11.21 14.37
C GLU A 168 10.52 -9.89 13.99
N ALA A 169 9.86 -9.13 13.13
CA ALA A 169 10.30 -7.77 12.80
C ALA A 169 10.17 -6.86 14.04
N SER A 170 11.15 -5.97 14.23
CA SER A 170 11.05 -4.93 15.25
C SER A 170 9.77 -4.11 15.07
N SER A 171 9.04 -3.89 16.17
CA SER A 171 7.83 -3.06 16.20
C SER A 171 8.09 -1.59 15.85
N GLU A 172 9.34 -1.14 15.97
CA GLU A 172 9.75 0.20 15.50
C GLU A 172 9.80 0.27 13.97
N LEU A 173 10.06 -0.85 13.31
CA LEU A 173 10.22 -0.95 11.86
C LEU A 173 8.92 -1.33 11.16
N LEU A 174 8.18 -2.29 11.70
CA LEU A 174 6.91 -2.76 11.17
C LEU A 174 5.88 -2.83 12.31
N PHE A 175 4.79 -2.10 12.19
CA PHE A 175 3.74 -2.07 13.21
C PHE A 175 2.35 -2.11 12.60
N LYS A 176 1.40 -2.67 13.34
CA LYS A 176 -0.01 -2.59 13.00
C LYS A 176 -0.49 -1.14 13.14
N PHE A 177 -1.13 -0.60 12.11
CA PHE A 177 -1.64 0.76 12.11
C PHE A 177 -2.64 0.98 13.25
N THR A 178 -2.61 2.18 13.83
CA THR A 178 -3.61 2.67 14.78
C THR A 178 -3.84 4.14 14.47
N ALA A 179 -5.03 4.69 14.74
CA ALA A 179 -5.30 6.11 14.46
C ALA A 179 -4.34 7.08 15.17
N LYS A 180 -3.72 6.66 16.28
CA LYS A 180 -2.67 7.42 16.99
C LYS A 180 -1.39 7.57 16.17
N ALA A 181 -1.08 6.60 15.30
CA ALA A 181 0.13 6.57 14.48
C ALA A 181 0.30 7.79 13.57
N ILE A 182 -0.82 8.47 13.25
CA ILE A 182 -0.86 9.68 12.43
C ILE A 182 -0.37 10.92 13.20
N LYS A 183 -0.40 10.89 14.54
CA LYS A 183 -0.07 12.06 15.38
C LYS A 183 1.15 11.85 16.26
N ASP A 184 1.67 10.62 16.34
CA ASP A 184 2.75 10.26 17.28
C ASP A 184 4.11 10.08 16.61
N GLY A 185 4.25 10.51 15.35
CA GLY A 185 5.52 10.52 14.61
C GLY A 185 6.01 9.14 14.14
N ARG A 186 5.16 8.10 14.23
CA ARG A 186 5.47 6.77 13.69
C ARG A 186 5.34 6.69 12.17
N LEU A 187 4.54 7.58 11.58
CA LEU A 187 4.46 7.80 10.15
C LEU A 187 5.24 9.07 9.79
N ALA A 188 5.77 9.11 8.58
CA ALA A 188 6.39 10.29 8.02
C ALA A 188 5.36 11.40 7.85
N ASP A 189 5.73 12.59 8.30
CA ASP A 189 4.97 13.83 8.14
C ASP A 189 5.59 14.69 7.03
#